data_AF-A0A7W3VFL9-F1
#
_entry.id   AF-A0A7W3VFL9-F1
#
_cell.length_a   1.000
_cell.length_b   1.000
_cell.length_c   1.000
_cell.angle_alpha   90.00
_cell.angle_beta   90.00
_cell.angle_gamma   90.00
#
_symmetry.space_group_name_H-M   'P 1'
#
loop_
_entity.id
_entity.type
_entity.pdbx_description
1 polymer ?
#
loop_
_entity_poly.entity_id
_entity_poly.type
_entity_poly.pdbx_seq_one_letter_code
_entity_poly.pdbx_strand_id
1 'polypeptide(L)'
;MLHFTSYGQDVLFTLDLTATSEKERSILHAIEYQKTHSDLQSVRQTIDHVDQLLYKKGYLAFTKSQKQEQMHFTYTYQLADPIRQVILSNNLLSPKIQKQIDFTTDSLTLSFEALSSTLQQYTQQLDREGLGMSTLQLIHHRIQNDTLYCDLQLNLTQGRKLDRIEINSINHVPEKIIRQLTKRYLNKSYSEQLIAEITSTVSSLDFLTSYKTPETLFTDDSTTLFLYLDKANTNSFDGFMGFSMDEKDKFTLAGYLDLNLNNVLNKGESLSLYWRSDANKQTQFDFKSSFVYLFNTPLNINGQLNIQKQDTIYQNTKLGLQLGYAIQYNRNLKIGYQSTSSTTNSVLPSMENFDSKFYTVNYTQIQKRTNLPLFPINYSLDILLGTGNRTTEETKLSQYTIQLQASKNFELAPKHYLYINWTYYSLFSKDYLINELYRFGGTQSLRGFQENSLLANQLNLINTEYRFLVHPSLYLHTVFDYAIQEYKPLEQTNTLYSIGMGLGFITSSSYFNLSFANGKQPGVPFSFDNTTIHIGFKTLF
;
A
#
# COMPACT_ATOMS: atom_id res chain seq x y z
N MET A 1 -1.59 -15.41 50.42
CA MET A 1 -0.41 -14.54 50.27
C MET A 1 -0.93 -13.20 49.78
N LEU A 2 -0.85 -12.17 50.63
CA LEU A 2 -1.40 -10.83 50.37
C LEU A 2 -0.66 -10.19 49.18
N HIS A 3 -1.38 -9.83 48.12
CA HIS A 3 -0.85 -8.95 47.07
C HIS A 3 -0.77 -7.53 47.61
N PHE A 4 0.42 -7.13 48.04
CA PHE A 4 0.75 -5.72 48.21
C PHE A 4 0.89 -5.10 46.82
N THR A 5 -0.13 -4.36 46.39
CA THR A 5 0.04 -3.33 45.36
C THR A 5 0.81 -2.18 46.01
N SER A 6 2.12 -2.12 45.83
CA SER A 6 2.85 -0.88 46.10
C SER A 6 2.46 0.13 45.04
N TYR A 7 1.70 1.16 45.42
CA TYR A 7 1.72 2.42 44.69
C TYR A 7 3.12 3.01 44.90
N GLY A 8 4.05 2.65 44.01
CA GLY A 8 5.28 3.42 43.87
C GLY A 8 4.85 4.82 43.44
N GLN A 9 5.15 5.82 44.26
CA GLN A 9 5.17 7.19 43.78
C GLN A 9 6.16 7.21 42.61
N ASP A 10 5.66 7.40 41.39
CA ASP A 10 6.54 7.70 40.27
C ASP A 10 7.33 8.96 40.65
N VAL A 11 8.61 8.75 40.92
CA VAL A 11 9.56 9.81 41.22
C VAL A 11 9.77 10.59 39.93
N LEU A 12 8.99 11.66 39.77
CA LEU A 12 9.07 12.54 38.60
C LEU A 12 10.06 13.66 38.89
N PHE A 13 11.04 13.81 38.02
CA PHE A 13 11.92 14.97 38.01
C PHE A 13 11.18 16.14 37.37
N THR A 14 11.34 17.33 37.92
CA THR A 14 10.75 18.56 37.38
C THR A 14 11.84 19.47 36.85
N LEU A 15 11.58 20.14 35.73
CA LEU A 15 12.51 21.02 35.04
C LEU A 15 11.87 22.40 34.87
N ASP A 16 12.59 23.44 35.31
CA ASP A 16 12.26 24.83 35.05
C ASP A 16 13.45 25.56 34.39
N LEU A 17 13.13 26.38 33.39
CA LEU A 17 14.07 27.25 32.70
C LEU A 17 13.84 28.70 33.12
N THR A 18 14.91 29.41 33.43
CA THR A 18 14.85 30.83 33.81
C THR A 18 16.06 31.60 33.28
N ALA A 19 16.02 32.92 33.43
CA ALA A 19 17.11 33.81 33.06
C ALA A 19 17.19 35.01 34.01
N THR A 20 18.35 35.68 33.99
CA THR A 20 18.64 36.86 34.82
C THR A 20 17.89 38.11 34.36
N SER A 21 17.67 38.28 33.06
CA SER A 21 16.90 39.41 32.49
C SER A 21 15.45 39.03 32.20
N GLU A 22 14.51 39.95 32.41
CA GLU A 22 13.09 39.75 32.05
C GLU A 22 12.90 39.48 30.55
N LYS A 23 13.73 40.11 29.70
CA LYS A 23 13.70 39.91 28.25
C LYS A 23 14.07 38.47 27.89
N GLU A 24 15.16 37.95 28.45
CA GLU A 24 15.63 36.58 28.26
C GLU A 24 14.63 35.55 28.81
N ARG A 25 14.04 35.85 29.98
CA ARG A 25 13.04 34.98 30.61
C ARG A 25 11.79 34.84 29.74
N SER A 26 11.36 35.94 29.12
CA SER A 26 10.24 35.93 28.17
C SER A 26 10.56 35.08 26.92
N ILE A 27 11.80 35.13 26.44
CA ILE A 27 12.26 34.31 25.30
C ILE A 27 12.21 32.81 25.66
N LEU A 28 12.68 32.43 26.85
CA LEU A 28 12.65 31.04 27.32
C LEU A 28 11.23 30.54 27.59
N HIS A 29 10.35 31.37 28.14
CA HIS A 29 8.95 31.00 28.36
C HIS A 29 8.16 30.82 27.06
N ALA A 30 8.59 31.45 25.96
CA ALA A 30 8.02 31.24 24.64
C ALA A 30 8.47 29.90 24.00
N ILE A 31 9.39 29.16 24.61
CA ILE A 31 9.78 27.81 24.17
C ILE A 31 8.91 26.81 24.91
N GLU A 32 8.17 25.99 24.17
CA GLU A 32 7.45 24.84 24.74
C GLU A 32 8.44 23.69 25.00
N TYR A 33 8.48 23.19 26.24
CA TYR A 33 9.31 22.06 26.62
C TYR A 33 8.59 21.18 27.66
N GLN A 34 9.03 19.93 27.75
CA GLN A 34 8.53 18.98 28.75
C GLN A 34 9.05 19.39 30.13
N LYS A 35 8.14 19.60 31.09
CA LYS A 35 8.50 20.03 32.46
C LYS A 35 8.68 18.88 33.45
N THR A 36 8.13 17.71 33.15
CA THR A 36 8.15 16.53 34.04
C THR A 36 8.82 15.35 33.34
N HIS A 37 9.73 14.66 34.03
CA HIS A 37 10.58 13.62 33.44
C HIS A 37 10.61 12.38 34.30
N SER A 38 10.68 11.21 33.66
CA SER A 38 10.83 9.90 34.32
C SER A 38 12.24 9.69 34.89
N ASP A 39 13.25 10.34 34.29
CA ASP A 39 14.66 10.14 34.62
C ASP A 39 15.53 11.34 34.21
N LEU A 40 16.78 11.34 34.66
CA LEU A 40 17.76 12.39 34.36
C LEU A 40 18.19 12.46 32.89
N GLN A 41 18.08 11.35 32.14
CA GLN A 41 18.43 11.33 30.73
C GLN A 41 17.40 12.12 29.92
N SER A 42 16.11 11.97 30.24
CA SER A 42 15.02 12.76 29.66
C SER A 42 15.20 14.26 29.94
N VAL A 43 15.64 14.65 31.15
CA VAL A 43 15.98 16.05 31.48
C VAL A 43 17.09 16.58 30.57
N ARG A 44 18.19 15.83 30.42
CA ARG A 44 19.32 16.22 29.56
C ARG A 44 18.92 16.37 28.10
N GLN A 45 18.18 15.39 27.55
CA GLN A 45 17.67 15.46 26.18
C GLN A 45 16.77 16.68 25.94
N THR A 46 15.95 17.04 26.93
CA THR A 46 15.09 18.23 26.85
C THR A 46 15.91 19.51 26.84
N ILE A 47 16.96 19.60 27.66
CA ILE A 47 17.89 20.74 27.65
C ILE A 47 18.66 20.84 26.33
N ASP A 48 19.15 19.71 25.80
CA ASP A 48 19.83 19.69 24.50
C ASP A 48 18.89 20.14 23.37
N HIS A 49 17.61 19.77 23.44
CA HIS A 49 16.60 20.24 22.51
C HIS A 49 16.36 21.75 22.61
N VAL A 50 16.24 22.29 23.82
CA VAL A 50 16.08 23.74 24.05
C VAL A 50 17.28 24.52 23.52
N ASP A 51 18.50 24.05 23.79
CA ASP A 51 19.73 24.64 23.27
C ASP A 51 19.72 24.67 21.73
N GLN A 52 19.32 23.57 21.08
CA GLN A 52 19.16 23.52 19.61
C GLN A 52 18.12 24.53 19.09
N LEU A 53 17.01 24.75 19.81
CA LEU A 53 16.03 25.76 19.45
C LEU A 53 16.58 27.18 19.60
N LEU A 54 17.35 27.45 20.66
CA LEU A 54 18.03 28.74 20.85
C LEU A 54 19.04 29.02 19.73
N TYR A 55 19.83 28.02 19.34
CA TYR A 55 20.73 28.13 18.18
C TYR A 55 19.95 28.44 16.89
N LYS A 56 18.84 27.75 16.63
CA LYS A 56 17.98 28.02 15.45
C LYS A 56 17.42 29.43 15.44
N LYS A 57 17.10 29.99 16.62
CA LYS A 57 16.64 31.37 16.80
C LYS A 57 17.75 32.43 16.76
N GLY A 58 19.01 32.04 16.52
CA GLY A 58 20.14 32.95 16.33
C GLY A 58 20.99 33.23 17.57
N TYR A 59 20.71 32.58 18.71
CA TYR A 59 21.53 32.72 19.92
C TYR A 59 22.74 31.78 19.85
N LEU A 60 23.81 32.22 19.17
CA LEU A 60 25.01 31.41 18.95
C LEU A 60 25.91 31.26 20.18
N ALA A 61 25.75 32.14 21.16
CA ALA A 61 26.47 32.09 22.42
C ALA A 61 25.48 32.29 23.57
N PHE A 62 25.53 31.39 24.53
CA PHE A 62 24.84 31.52 25.81
C PHE A 62 25.59 30.73 26.86
N THR A 63 25.42 31.11 28.11
CA THR A 63 25.89 30.34 29.26
C THR A 63 24.67 29.83 30.04
N LYS A 64 24.81 28.66 30.66
CA LYS A 64 23.77 28.08 31.50
C LYS A 64 24.38 27.55 32.79
N SER A 65 23.71 27.81 33.89
CA SER A 65 24.05 27.26 35.20
C SER A 65 22.91 26.37 35.69
N GLN A 66 23.25 25.24 36.30
CA GLN A 66 22.29 24.28 36.82
C GLN A 66 22.23 24.38 38.35
N LYS A 67 21.03 24.45 38.90
CA LYS A 67 20.75 24.21 40.32
C LYS A 67 19.85 22.99 40.45
N GLN A 68 20.20 22.07 41.35
CA GLN A 68 19.37 20.92 41.66
C GLN A 68 18.94 20.96 43.12
N GLU A 69 17.65 20.84 43.36
CA GLU A 69 17.05 20.71 44.69
C GLU A 69 16.18 19.45 44.70
N GLN A 70 16.67 18.38 45.34
CA GLN A 70 16.04 17.06 45.31
C GLN A 70 15.81 16.56 43.87
N MET A 71 14.55 16.57 43.40
CA MET A 71 14.11 16.12 42.07
C MET A 71 13.73 17.31 41.17
N HIS A 72 13.97 18.54 41.61
CA HIS A 72 13.74 19.75 40.85
C HIS A 72 15.05 20.27 40.26
N PHE A 73 15.05 20.52 38.95
CA PHE A 73 16.16 21.09 38.20
C PHE A 73 15.78 22.47 37.70
N THR A 74 16.60 23.46 38.03
CA THR A 74 16.48 24.81 37.49
C THR A 74 17.70 25.11 36.64
N TYR A 75 17.49 25.46 35.37
CA TYR A 75 18.54 25.96 34.49
C TYR A 75 18.39 27.45 34.29
N THR A 76 19.40 28.20 34.70
CA THR A 76 19.47 29.66 34.50
C THR A 76 20.35 29.97 33.32
N TYR A 77 19.75 30.52 32.26
CA TYR A 77 20.43 30.92 31.04
C TYR A 77 20.80 32.41 31.07
N GLN A 78 21.90 32.73 30.42
CA GLN A 78 22.29 34.09 30.04
C GLN A 78 22.62 34.07 28.55
N LEU A 79 21.83 34.80 27.76
CA LEU A 79 21.85 34.78 26.30
C LEU A 79 22.67 35.95 25.77
N ALA A 80 23.51 35.74 24.77
CA ALA A 80 24.10 36.84 24.02
C ALA A 80 23.06 37.46 23.05
N ASP A 81 23.41 38.58 22.42
CA ASP A 81 22.55 39.17 21.38
C ASP A 81 22.36 38.19 20.20
N PRO A 82 21.13 38.02 19.70
CA PRO A 82 20.85 37.07 18.64
C PRO A 82 21.28 37.61 17.28
N ILE A 83 21.73 36.71 16.42
CA ILE A 83 21.87 37.00 15.00
C ILE A 83 20.48 36.90 14.36
N ARG A 84 20.00 38.01 13.79
CA ARG A 84 18.67 38.08 13.16
C ARG A 84 18.74 37.83 11.67
N GLN A 85 19.83 38.24 11.04
CA GLN A 85 19.96 38.27 9.59
C GLN A 85 21.28 37.65 9.14
N VAL A 86 21.26 37.03 7.97
CA VAL A 86 22.44 36.49 7.30
C VAL A 86 22.50 37.08 5.90
N ILE A 87 23.68 37.56 5.52
CA ILE A 87 24.01 37.98 4.16
C ILE A 87 25.02 36.98 3.62
N LEU A 88 24.57 36.16 2.67
CA LEU A 88 25.41 35.20 1.96
C LEU A 88 25.94 35.84 0.68
N SER A 89 27.20 35.62 0.35
CA SER A 89 27.75 35.91 -0.97
C SER A 89 28.02 34.63 -1.76
N ASN A 90 27.79 34.65 -3.06
CA ASN A 90 28.07 33.55 -3.99
C ASN A 90 29.37 33.77 -4.81
N ASN A 91 30.18 34.77 -4.46
CA ASN A 91 31.37 35.17 -5.23
C ASN A 91 32.40 34.05 -5.43
N LEU A 92 32.40 33.05 -4.55
CA LEU A 92 33.29 31.88 -4.61
C LEU A 92 32.71 30.71 -5.40
N LEU A 93 31.47 30.82 -5.87
CA LEU A 93 30.79 29.81 -6.68
C LEU A 93 30.99 30.09 -8.17
N SER A 94 31.16 29.04 -8.97
CA SER A 94 31.18 29.19 -10.43
C SER A 94 29.80 29.61 -10.96
N PRO A 95 29.71 30.34 -12.09
CA PRO A 95 28.42 30.74 -12.69
C PRO A 95 27.47 29.57 -12.98
N LYS A 96 28.05 28.39 -13.27
CA LYS A 96 27.28 27.15 -13.46
C LYS A 96 26.56 26.77 -12.16
N ILE A 97 27.29 26.72 -11.04
CA ILE A 97 26.74 26.33 -9.74
C ILE A 97 25.73 27.36 -9.24
N GLN A 98 26.01 28.64 -9.40
CA GLN A 98 25.08 29.73 -9.09
C GLN A 98 23.72 29.54 -9.77
N LYS A 99 23.72 29.17 -11.05
CA LYS A 99 22.49 28.85 -11.79
C LYS A 99 21.82 27.57 -11.33
N GLN A 100 22.60 26.54 -10.97
CA GLN A 100 22.09 25.23 -10.54
C GLN A 100 21.35 25.31 -9.19
N ILE A 101 21.83 26.15 -8.27
CA ILE A 101 21.20 26.37 -6.96
C ILE A 101 20.24 27.59 -6.93
N ASP A 102 20.00 28.22 -8.07
CA ASP A 102 19.19 29.44 -8.22
C ASP A 102 19.65 30.61 -7.32
N PHE A 103 20.96 30.74 -7.12
CA PHE A 103 21.59 31.83 -6.38
C PHE A 103 22.43 32.68 -7.35
N THR A 104 21.75 33.53 -8.13
CA THR A 104 22.34 34.30 -9.23
C THR A 104 22.72 35.74 -8.87
N THR A 105 22.20 36.28 -7.76
CA THR A 105 22.58 37.60 -7.24
C THR A 105 23.87 37.51 -6.43
N ASP A 106 24.72 38.54 -6.49
CA ASP A 106 26.03 38.57 -5.79
C ASP A 106 25.91 38.38 -4.27
N SER A 107 24.76 38.74 -3.71
CA SER A 107 24.41 38.46 -2.33
C SER A 107 22.93 38.10 -2.16
N LEU A 108 22.64 37.35 -1.11
CA LEU A 108 21.29 36.99 -0.67
C LEU A 108 21.14 37.35 0.81
N THR A 109 20.08 38.07 1.13
CA THR A 109 19.70 38.40 2.50
C THR A 109 18.57 37.49 2.97
N LEU A 110 18.75 36.85 4.12
CA LEU A 110 17.74 35.99 4.75
C LEU A 110 17.73 36.15 6.26
N SER A 111 16.64 35.72 6.92
CA SER A 111 16.63 35.60 8.39
C SER A 111 17.55 34.46 8.82
N PHE A 112 18.15 34.56 10.00
CA PHE A 112 19.01 33.50 10.54
C PHE A 112 18.27 32.16 10.65
N GLU A 113 16.99 32.20 11.04
CA GLU A 113 16.13 31.01 11.15
C GLU A 113 15.97 30.26 9.81
N ALA A 114 15.97 30.97 8.68
CA ALA A 114 15.82 30.38 7.35
C ALA A 114 17.12 29.78 6.80
N LEU A 115 18.29 30.11 7.37
CA LEU A 115 19.60 29.73 6.84
C LEU A 115 19.73 28.21 6.66
N SER A 116 19.38 27.43 7.69
CA SER A 116 19.50 25.98 7.63
C SER A 116 18.64 25.37 6.52
N SER A 117 17.40 25.82 6.36
CA SER A 117 16.51 25.33 5.30
C SER A 117 16.99 25.72 3.90
N THR A 118 17.53 26.93 3.74
CA THR A 118 18.08 27.40 2.46
C THR A 118 19.32 26.60 2.07
N LEU A 119 20.26 26.37 2.99
CA LEU A 119 21.44 25.53 2.73
C LEU A 119 21.03 24.09 2.40
N GLN A 120 20.03 23.53 3.10
CA GLN A 120 19.49 22.21 2.80
C GLN A 120 18.92 22.16 1.39
N GLN A 121 18.15 23.17 0.96
CA GLN A 121 17.62 23.26 -0.40
C GLN A 121 18.74 23.27 -1.46
N TYR A 122 19.81 24.05 -1.24
CA TYR A 122 20.96 24.08 -2.15
C TYR A 122 21.66 22.72 -2.23
N THR A 123 21.91 22.07 -1.10
CA THR A 123 22.51 20.72 -1.08
C THR A 123 21.63 19.69 -1.79
N GLN A 124 20.30 19.77 -1.66
CA GLN A 124 19.37 18.88 -2.38
C GLN A 124 19.37 19.12 -3.90
N GLN A 125 19.49 20.37 -4.35
CA GLN A 125 19.62 20.69 -5.77
C GLN A 125 20.94 20.14 -6.34
N LEU A 126 22.05 20.31 -5.61
CA LEU A 126 23.34 19.74 -5.96
C LEU A 126 23.29 18.20 -6.00
N ASP A 127 22.64 17.55 -5.03
CA ASP A 127 22.48 16.09 -5.00
C ASP A 127 21.71 15.55 -6.22
N ARG A 128 20.63 16.24 -6.64
CA ARG A 128 19.87 15.87 -7.85
C ARG A 128 20.70 15.88 -9.12
N GLU A 129 21.74 16.70 -9.17
CA GLU A 129 22.66 16.78 -10.30
C GLU A 129 23.87 15.83 -10.19
N GLY A 130 23.90 15.00 -9.14
CA GLY A 130 24.96 14.03 -8.88
C GLY A 130 26.16 14.58 -8.09
N LEU A 131 26.00 15.74 -7.45
CA LEU A 131 27.02 16.39 -6.63
C LEU A 131 26.81 16.18 -5.12
N GLY A 132 26.04 15.17 -4.70
CA GLY A 132 25.62 14.96 -3.31
C GLY A 132 26.75 14.72 -2.30
N MET A 133 27.97 14.40 -2.76
CA MET A 133 29.15 14.30 -1.90
C MET A 133 29.93 15.62 -1.76
N SER A 134 29.52 16.67 -2.48
CA SER A 134 30.15 17.99 -2.40
C SER A 134 29.72 18.68 -1.11
N THR A 135 30.64 19.36 -0.46
CA THR A 135 30.33 20.06 0.80
C THR A 135 30.13 21.54 0.53
N LEU A 136 28.97 22.05 0.94
CA LEU A 136 28.68 23.47 0.97
C LEU A 136 29.08 24.03 2.34
N GLN A 137 29.95 25.02 2.38
CA GLN A 137 30.50 25.60 3.59
C GLN A 137 30.28 27.11 3.63
N LEU A 138 30.02 27.62 4.82
CA LEU A 138 30.09 29.04 5.10
C LEU A 138 31.50 29.37 5.57
N ILE A 139 32.13 30.34 4.93
CA ILE A 139 33.46 30.83 5.31
C ILE A 139 33.45 32.35 5.46
N HIS A 140 34.55 32.90 5.99
CA HIS A 140 34.70 34.34 6.24
C HIS A 140 33.58 34.96 7.10
N HIS A 141 33.18 34.25 8.16
CA HIS A 141 32.16 34.71 9.12
C HIS A 141 32.54 36.05 9.75
N ARG A 142 31.68 37.06 9.57
CA ARG A 142 31.80 38.37 10.22
C ARG A 142 30.45 38.80 10.77
N ILE A 143 30.38 39.15 12.05
CA ILE A 143 29.15 39.61 12.70
C ILE A 143 29.22 41.13 12.88
N GLN A 144 28.20 41.85 12.42
CA GLN A 144 28.06 43.29 12.62
C GLN A 144 26.57 43.62 12.80
N ASN A 145 26.20 44.27 13.92
CA ASN A 145 24.84 44.74 14.22
C ASN A 145 23.77 43.67 13.92
N ASP A 146 23.82 42.54 14.63
CA ASP A 146 22.91 41.38 14.52
C ASP A 146 22.88 40.69 13.14
N THR A 147 23.79 41.06 12.24
CA THR A 147 23.89 40.50 10.89
C THR A 147 25.18 39.69 10.73
N LEU A 148 25.04 38.44 10.29
CA LEU A 148 26.14 37.57 9.93
C LEU A 148 26.43 37.68 8.43
N TYR A 149 27.66 38.02 8.08
CA TYR A 149 28.17 38.03 6.72
C TYR A 149 29.04 36.78 6.51
N CYS A 150 28.76 36.02 5.46
CA CYS A 150 29.54 34.85 5.08
C CYS A 150 29.62 34.70 3.56
N ASP A 151 30.69 34.06 3.10
CA ASP A 151 30.80 33.59 1.72
C ASP A 151 30.41 32.12 1.65
N LEU A 152 29.66 31.77 0.60
CA LEU A 152 29.28 30.40 0.31
C LEU A 152 30.35 29.75 -0.56
N GLN A 153 31.05 28.75 -0.01
CA GLN A 153 32.06 27.98 -0.71
C GLN A 153 31.53 26.57 -1.00
N LEU A 154 31.70 26.12 -2.24
CA LEU A 154 31.42 24.73 -2.62
C LEU A 154 32.74 24.00 -2.87
N ASN A 155 33.01 22.98 -2.07
CA ASN A 155 34.09 22.05 -2.35
C ASN A 155 33.54 20.91 -3.20
N LEU A 156 33.78 20.99 -4.50
CA LEU A 156 33.32 20.00 -5.47
C LEU A 156 34.07 18.69 -5.29
N THR A 157 33.32 17.62 -5.09
CA THR A 157 33.81 16.25 -5.26
C THR A 157 33.35 15.74 -6.62
N GLN A 158 34.12 14.84 -7.25
CA GLN A 158 33.71 14.21 -8.49
C GLN A 158 32.35 13.52 -8.32
N GLY A 159 31.38 13.88 -9.15
CA GLY A 159 30.07 13.24 -9.16
C GLY A 159 30.20 11.76 -9.47
N ARG A 160 29.49 10.94 -8.71
CA ARG A 160 29.53 9.48 -8.84
C ARG A 160 28.31 8.95 -9.58
N LYS A 161 28.48 7.82 -10.23
CA LYS A 161 27.39 7.04 -10.82
C LYS A 161 27.16 5.79 -9.99
N LEU A 162 25.95 5.26 -10.00
CA LEU A 162 25.66 3.97 -9.40
C LEU A 162 26.10 2.85 -10.34
N ASP A 163 27.23 2.21 -10.04
CA ASP A 163 27.83 1.20 -10.93
C ASP A 163 27.22 -0.20 -10.69
N ARG A 164 26.95 -0.53 -9.42
CA ARG A 164 26.50 -1.86 -9.01
C ARG A 164 25.42 -1.81 -7.95
N ILE A 165 24.55 -2.83 -7.97
CA ILE A 165 23.58 -3.11 -6.91
C ILE A 165 23.80 -4.55 -6.48
N GLU A 166 24.14 -4.73 -5.20
CA GLU A 166 24.30 -6.04 -4.56
C GLU A 166 23.12 -6.34 -3.64
N ILE A 167 22.73 -7.60 -3.59
CA ILE A 167 21.57 -8.06 -2.82
C ILE A 167 22.10 -8.93 -1.68
N ASN A 168 21.92 -8.46 -0.46
CA ASN A 168 22.25 -9.18 0.76
C ASN A 168 20.97 -9.75 1.37
N SER A 169 20.82 -11.07 1.34
CA SER A 169 19.64 -11.76 1.83
C SER A 169 19.98 -12.90 2.79
N ILE A 170 19.20 -13.03 3.87
CA ILE A 170 19.34 -14.13 4.82
C ILE A 170 18.77 -15.41 4.22
N ASN A 171 17.55 -15.35 3.67
CA ASN A 171 16.97 -16.44 2.89
C ASN A 171 17.11 -16.18 1.39
N HIS A 172 17.05 -17.24 0.59
CA HIS A 172 17.17 -17.11 -0.87
C HIS A 172 16.00 -16.28 -1.44
N VAL A 173 16.31 -15.17 -2.12
CA VAL A 173 15.36 -14.29 -2.84
C VAL A 173 15.51 -14.43 -4.36
N PRO A 174 14.53 -14.02 -5.19
CA PRO A 174 14.64 -14.16 -6.63
C PRO A 174 15.50 -13.03 -7.22
N GLU A 175 16.83 -13.12 -7.04
CA GLU A 175 17.79 -12.09 -7.44
C GLU A 175 17.66 -11.66 -8.91
N LYS A 176 17.37 -12.60 -9.82
CA LYS A 176 17.21 -12.30 -11.25
C LYS A 176 16.09 -11.28 -11.50
N ILE A 177 14.99 -11.39 -10.76
CA ILE A 177 13.86 -10.46 -10.84
C ILE A 177 14.27 -9.08 -10.33
N ILE A 178 14.93 -9.06 -9.16
CA ILE A 178 15.39 -7.82 -8.54
C ILE A 178 16.38 -7.11 -9.47
N ARG A 179 17.37 -7.83 -10.02
CA ARG A 179 18.36 -7.30 -10.96
C ARG A 179 17.73 -6.79 -12.26
N GLN A 180 16.73 -7.49 -12.80
CA GLN A 180 16.01 -7.02 -13.98
C GLN A 180 15.22 -5.73 -13.70
N LEU A 181 14.59 -5.63 -12.53
CA LEU A 181 13.86 -4.43 -12.09
C LEU A 181 14.79 -3.24 -11.85
N THR A 182 15.95 -3.48 -11.24
CA THR A 182 16.87 -2.42 -10.85
C THR A 182 17.85 -2.03 -11.96
N LYS A 183 17.93 -2.81 -13.06
CA LYS A 183 18.82 -2.56 -14.22
C LYS A 183 18.73 -1.13 -14.76
N ARG A 184 17.54 -0.51 -14.75
CA ARG A 184 17.30 0.86 -15.24
C ARG A 184 17.96 1.96 -14.39
N TYR A 185 18.51 1.62 -13.23
CA TYR A 185 19.14 2.56 -12.30
C TYR A 185 20.66 2.55 -12.35
N LEU A 186 21.26 1.51 -12.97
CA LEU A 186 22.70 1.43 -13.16
C LEU A 186 23.18 2.55 -14.09
N ASN A 187 24.40 3.04 -13.86
CA ASN A 187 25.07 4.14 -14.56
C ASN A 187 24.38 5.51 -14.48
N LYS A 188 23.35 5.67 -13.64
CA LYS A 188 22.75 6.97 -13.32
C LYS A 188 23.57 7.70 -12.25
N SER A 189 23.49 9.03 -12.22
CA SER A 189 24.09 9.84 -11.17
C SER A 189 23.59 9.39 -9.80
N TYR A 190 24.54 9.10 -8.91
CA TYR A 190 24.25 8.70 -7.54
C TYR A 190 23.65 9.88 -6.76
N SER A 191 22.52 9.65 -6.10
CA SER A 191 21.84 10.62 -5.24
C SER A 191 20.94 9.91 -4.23
N GLU A 192 20.54 10.59 -3.16
CA GLU A 192 19.59 10.04 -2.19
C GLU A 192 18.22 9.78 -2.86
N GLN A 193 17.84 10.63 -3.80
CA GLN A 193 16.62 10.44 -4.58
C GLN A 193 16.67 9.15 -5.41
N LEU A 194 17.81 8.84 -6.04
CA LEU A 194 17.98 7.60 -6.79
C LEU A 194 17.80 6.37 -5.87
N ILE A 195 18.38 6.41 -4.67
CA ILE A 195 18.24 5.32 -3.68
C ILE A 195 16.78 5.18 -3.25
N ALA A 196 16.08 6.29 -3.00
CA ALA A 196 14.66 6.26 -2.64
C ALA A 196 13.80 5.63 -3.77
N GLU A 197 14.09 5.95 -5.03
CA GLU A 197 13.40 5.34 -6.19
C GLU A 197 13.68 3.84 -6.32
N ILE A 198 14.93 3.41 -6.11
CA ILE A 198 15.31 1.99 -6.10
C ILE A 198 14.57 1.26 -4.98
N THR A 199 14.62 1.81 -3.76
CA THR A 199 14.00 1.23 -2.57
C THR A 199 12.49 1.11 -2.74
N SER A 200 11.83 2.15 -3.28
CA SER A 200 10.40 2.13 -3.60
C SER A 200 10.06 1.08 -4.67
N THR A 201 10.89 0.95 -5.71
CA THR A 201 10.70 -0.07 -6.76
C THR A 201 10.83 -1.48 -6.20
N VAL A 202 11.84 -1.74 -5.36
CA VAL A 202 12.03 -3.06 -4.74
C VAL A 202 10.95 -3.36 -3.71
N SER A 203 10.54 -2.36 -2.93
CA SER A 203 9.43 -2.50 -1.95
C SER A 203 8.08 -2.73 -2.60
N SER A 204 7.95 -2.51 -3.91
CA SER A 204 6.75 -2.89 -4.66
C SER A 204 6.62 -4.40 -4.83
N LEU A 205 7.70 -5.18 -4.63
CA LEU A 205 7.71 -6.63 -4.69
C LEU A 205 7.10 -7.23 -3.43
N ASP A 206 5.89 -7.74 -3.57
CA ASP A 206 5.08 -8.28 -2.47
C ASP A 206 5.76 -9.38 -1.66
N PHE A 207 6.61 -10.18 -2.31
CA PHE A 207 7.30 -11.30 -1.69
C PHE A 207 8.63 -10.92 -1.02
N LEU A 208 8.95 -9.62 -0.92
CA LEU A 208 10.16 -9.12 -0.27
C LEU A 208 9.86 -8.18 0.89
N THR A 209 10.69 -8.23 1.92
CA THR A 209 10.80 -7.23 2.98
C THR A 209 12.23 -6.70 3.04
N SER A 210 12.40 -5.47 3.53
CA SER A 210 13.72 -4.93 3.84
C SER A 210 13.96 -5.04 5.34
N TYR A 211 15.03 -5.73 5.76
CA TYR A 211 15.38 -5.87 7.18
C TYR A 211 16.39 -4.81 7.65
N LYS A 212 16.97 -4.04 6.73
CA LYS A 212 17.90 -2.95 7.00
C LYS A 212 17.80 -1.88 5.90
N THR A 213 18.10 -0.63 6.24
CA THR A 213 18.23 0.45 5.26
C THR A 213 19.36 0.16 4.27
N PRO A 214 19.22 0.51 2.97
CA PRO A 214 20.30 0.36 2.01
C PRO A 214 21.58 1.08 2.45
N GLU A 215 22.74 0.52 2.11
CA GLU A 215 24.04 1.13 2.38
C GLU A 215 24.85 1.23 1.08
N THR A 216 25.62 2.30 0.94
CA THR A 216 26.46 2.52 -0.23
C THR A 216 27.92 2.38 0.14
N LEU A 217 28.65 1.56 -0.61
CA LEU A 217 30.10 1.50 -0.57
C LEU A 217 30.68 2.32 -1.72
N PHE A 218 31.53 3.28 -1.37
CA PHE A 218 32.33 4.04 -2.32
C PHE A 218 33.76 3.50 -2.34
N THR A 219 34.20 3.03 -3.50
CA THR A 219 35.60 2.69 -3.79
C THR A 219 36.16 3.70 -4.79
N ASP A 220 37.47 3.73 -4.97
CA ASP A 220 38.13 4.65 -5.92
C ASP A 220 37.51 4.55 -7.32
N ASP A 221 37.21 3.31 -7.76
CA ASP A 221 36.71 3.05 -9.11
C ASP A 221 35.20 2.79 -9.21
N SER A 222 34.46 2.69 -8.10
CA SER A 222 33.05 2.25 -8.16
C SER A 222 32.17 2.70 -6.99
N THR A 223 30.87 2.76 -7.26
CA THR A 223 29.82 2.97 -6.27
C THR A 223 28.88 1.77 -6.26
N THR A 224 28.84 1.06 -5.14
CA THR A 224 28.01 -0.14 -4.98
C THR A 224 26.94 0.10 -3.93
N LEU A 225 25.67 -0.08 -4.30
CA LEU A 225 24.54 -0.04 -3.38
C LEU A 225 24.22 -1.46 -2.89
N PHE A 226 24.19 -1.66 -1.58
CA PHE A 226 23.78 -2.89 -0.94
C PHE A 226 22.31 -2.80 -0.51
N LEU A 227 21.49 -3.73 -1.01
CA LEU A 227 20.10 -3.89 -0.63
C LEU A 227 19.97 -5.07 0.34
N TYR A 228 19.39 -4.82 1.51
CA TYR A 228 19.21 -5.81 2.56
C TYR A 228 17.78 -6.34 2.55
N LEU A 229 17.56 -7.41 1.77
CA LEU A 229 16.24 -7.91 1.42
C LEU A 229 16.05 -9.35 1.90
N ASP A 230 14.86 -9.68 2.37
CA ASP A 230 14.50 -11.04 2.73
C ASP A 230 13.09 -11.40 2.25
N LYS A 231 12.74 -12.69 2.27
CA LYS A 231 11.40 -13.15 1.89
C LYS A 231 10.33 -12.59 2.84
N ALA A 232 9.24 -12.12 2.26
CA ALA A 232 8.04 -11.73 3.00
C ALA A 232 7.11 -12.94 3.18
N ASN A 233 6.58 -13.11 4.39
CA ASN A 233 5.51 -14.07 4.67
C ASN A 233 4.20 -13.55 4.07
N THR A 234 3.97 -13.91 2.81
CA THR A 234 2.80 -13.49 2.03
C THR A 234 1.93 -14.65 1.57
N ASN A 235 2.30 -15.88 1.95
CA ASN A 235 1.40 -17.00 1.73
C ASN A 235 0.24 -16.90 2.70
N SER A 236 -0.96 -17.20 2.22
CA SER A 236 -2.14 -17.22 3.06
C SER A 236 -2.97 -18.47 2.84
N PHE A 237 -3.58 -18.93 3.92
CA PHE A 237 -4.49 -20.06 3.93
C PHE A 237 -5.69 -19.73 4.81
N ASP A 238 -6.88 -20.00 4.29
CA ASP A 238 -8.16 -20.00 4.98
C ASP A 238 -8.98 -21.19 4.48
N GLY A 239 -9.73 -21.82 5.35
CA GLY A 239 -10.61 -22.91 4.94
C GLY A 239 -11.17 -23.71 6.09
N PHE A 240 -12.28 -24.37 5.81
CA PHE A 240 -12.84 -25.41 6.65
C PHE A 240 -13.47 -26.49 5.77
N MET A 241 -13.60 -27.68 6.35
CA MET A 241 -14.18 -28.83 5.67
C MET A 241 -15.14 -29.53 6.63
N GLY A 242 -16.33 -29.82 6.13
CA GLY A 242 -17.40 -30.52 6.82
C GLY A 242 -17.96 -31.62 5.94
N PHE A 243 -18.50 -32.64 6.59
CA PHE A 243 -19.04 -33.81 5.91
C PHE A 243 -20.46 -34.05 6.41
N SER A 244 -21.36 -34.38 5.49
CA SER A 244 -22.73 -34.77 5.79
C SER A 244 -23.17 -35.92 4.89
N MET A 245 -24.22 -36.63 5.29
CA MET A 245 -24.94 -37.57 4.43
C MET A 245 -26.10 -36.82 3.79
N ASP A 246 -26.34 -36.98 2.49
CA ASP A 246 -27.60 -36.54 1.87
C ASP A 246 -28.75 -37.49 2.23
N GLU A 247 -29.98 -37.14 1.83
CA GLU A 247 -31.19 -37.95 2.05
C GLU A 247 -31.12 -39.37 1.41
N LYS A 248 -30.09 -39.66 0.61
CA LYS A 248 -29.86 -40.95 -0.07
C LYS A 248 -28.63 -41.68 0.48
N ASP A 249 -28.20 -41.36 1.70
CA ASP A 249 -26.97 -41.87 2.34
C ASP A 249 -25.70 -41.64 1.52
N LYS A 250 -25.72 -40.65 0.63
CA LYS A 250 -24.56 -40.29 -0.19
C LYS A 250 -23.73 -39.28 0.55
N PHE A 251 -22.43 -39.55 0.65
CA PHE A 251 -21.48 -38.65 1.28
C PHE A 251 -21.39 -37.32 0.52
N THR A 252 -21.69 -36.22 1.20
CA THR A 252 -21.56 -34.86 0.68
C THR A 252 -20.48 -34.13 1.45
N LEU A 253 -19.50 -33.60 0.71
CA LEU A 253 -18.44 -32.77 1.24
C LEU A 253 -18.84 -31.30 1.08
N ALA A 254 -18.86 -30.55 2.18
CA ALA A 254 -19.14 -29.12 2.18
C ALA A 254 -17.97 -28.37 2.83
N GLY A 255 -17.65 -27.17 2.36
CA GLY A 255 -16.54 -26.39 2.89
C GLY A 255 -15.99 -25.41 1.88
N TYR A 256 -14.91 -24.74 2.25
CA TYR A 256 -14.12 -23.94 1.34
C TYR A 256 -12.64 -23.98 1.68
N LEU A 257 -11.84 -23.62 0.69
CA LEU A 257 -10.40 -23.48 0.74
C LEU A 257 -10.03 -22.23 -0.05
N ASP A 258 -9.32 -21.28 0.58
CA ASP A 258 -8.68 -20.12 -0.06
C ASP A 258 -7.19 -20.17 0.26
N LEU A 259 -6.40 -20.61 -0.71
CA LEU A 259 -4.95 -20.74 -0.62
C LEU A 259 -4.30 -19.77 -1.60
N ASN A 260 -3.46 -18.87 -1.09
CA ASN A 260 -2.64 -17.98 -1.90
C ASN A 260 -1.16 -18.23 -1.56
N LEU A 261 -0.39 -18.64 -2.55
CA LEU A 261 1.05 -18.86 -2.46
C LEU A 261 1.74 -17.79 -3.29
N ASN A 262 2.78 -17.18 -2.73
CA ASN A 262 3.54 -16.12 -3.38
C ASN A 262 5.05 -16.37 -3.21
N ASN A 263 5.75 -16.57 -4.32
CA ASN A 263 7.19 -16.79 -4.39
C ASN A 263 7.72 -17.99 -3.55
N VAL A 264 6.95 -19.07 -3.47
CA VAL A 264 7.34 -20.34 -2.85
C VAL A 264 8.48 -21.03 -3.63
N LEU A 265 8.40 -21.05 -4.96
CA LEU A 265 9.41 -21.59 -5.88
C LEU A 265 10.60 -20.66 -6.11
N ASN A 266 10.62 -19.49 -5.47
CA ASN A 266 11.63 -18.45 -5.61
C ASN A 266 11.78 -17.93 -7.06
N LYS A 267 10.65 -17.78 -7.78
CA LYS A 267 10.59 -17.30 -9.17
C LYS A 267 9.61 -16.14 -9.35
N GLY A 268 9.21 -15.48 -8.28
CA GLY A 268 8.22 -14.39 -8.29
C GLY A 268 6.83 -14.85 -8.72
N GLU A 269 6.54 -16.15 -8.61
CA GLU A 269 5.26 -16.71 -9.01
C GLU A 269 4.18 -16.45 -7.96
N SER A 270 2.93 -16.32 -8.41
CA SER A 270 1.76 -16.30 -7.55
C SER A 270 0.80 -17.40 -7.99
N LEU A 271 0.38 -18.22 -7.03
CA LEU A 271 -0.59 -19.29 -7.22
C LEU A 271 -1.75 -19.07 -6.26
N SER A 272 -2.97 -18.97 -6.77
CA SER A 272 -4.19 -18.86 -5.98
C SER A 272 -5.10 -20.03 -6.30
N LEU A 273 -5.55 -20.73 -5.26
CA LEU A 273 -6.52 -21.80 -5.33
C LEU A 273 -7.69 -21.45 -4.42
N TYR A 274 -8.86 -21.27 -5.02
CA TYR A 274 -10.11 -21.13 -4.30
C TYR A 274 -11.03 -22.29 -4.66
N TRP A 275 -11.46 -23.04 -3.66
CA TRP A 275 -12.45 -24.10 -3.82
C TRP A 275 -13.56 -23.90 -2.81
N ARG A 276 -14.81 -24.14 -3.22
CA ARG A 276 -15.96 -24.10 -2.33
C ARG A 276 -17.00 -25.10 -2.78
N SER A 277 -17.63 -25.76 -1.81
CA SER A 277 -18.82 -26.58 -2.00
C SER A 277 -19.81 -26.27 -0.88
N ASP A 278 -21.06 -25.96 -1.24
CA ASP A 278 -22.10 -25.61 -0.28
C ASP A 278 -23.25 -26.63 -0.23
N ALA A 279 -24.14 -26.43 0.75
CA ALA A 279 -25.30 -27.30 0.97
C ALA A 279 -26.29 -27.30 -0.21
N ASN A 280 -26.26 -26.27 -1.08
CA ASN A 280 -27.07 -26.19 -2.28
C ASN A 280 -26.43 -26.95 -3.47
N LYS A 281 -25.40 -27.76 -3.20
CA LYS A 281 -24.64 -28.54 -4.18
C LYS A 281 -24.02 -27.67 -5.27
N GLN A 282 -23.77 -26.40 -4.97
CA GLN A 282 -22.97 -25.55 -5.82
C GLN A 282 -21.50 -25.78 -5.49
N THR A 283 -20.71 -26.08 -6.51
CA THR A 283 -19.25 -26.22 -6.38
C THR A 283 -18.55 -25.21 -7.29
N GLN A 284 -17.55 -24.54 -6.73
CA GLN A 284 -16.70 -23.61 -7.45
C GLN A 284 -15.24 -24.00 -7.21
N PHE A 285 -14.48 -24.04 -8.29
CA PHE A 285 -13.04 -24.25 -8.27
C PHE A 285 -12.41 -23.17 -9.14
N ASP A 286 -11.52 -22.39 -8.56
CA ASP A 286 -10.76 -21.33 -9.21
C ASP A 286 -9.28 -21.56 -8.94
N PHE A 287 -8.54 -21.82 -10.01
CA PHE A 287 -7.09 -21.84 -9.98
C PHE A 287 -6.55 -20.68 -10.82
N LYS A 288 -5.68 -19.86 -10.24
CA LYS A 288 -4.98 -18.78 -10.93
C LYS A 288 -3.48 -18.95 -10.71
N SER A 289 -2.72 -18.82 -11.78
CA SER A 289 -1.26 -18.85 -11.73
C SER A 289 -0.68 -17.66 -12.49
N SER A 290 0.32 -17.00 -11.92
CA SER A 290 1.04 -15.89 -12.53
C SER A 290 2.52 -16.10 -12.37
N PHE A 291 3.29 -16.01 -13.45
CA PHE A 291 4.74 -15.97 -13.41
C PHE A 291 5.21 -14.67 -14.05
N VAL A 292 6.02 -13.92 -13.33
CA VAL A 292 6.57 -12.63 -13.79
C VAL A 292 8.02 -12.77 -14.18
N TYR A 293 8.48 -11.87 -15.05
CA TYR A 293 9.85 -11.77 -15.52
C TYR A 293 10.43 -13.07 -16.14
N LEU A 294 9.65 -13.72 -17.01
CA LEU A 294 10.09 -14.92 -17.72
C LEU A 294 11.37 -14.65 -18.52
N PHE A 295 12.31 -15.59 -18.45
CA PHE A 295 13.60 -15.50 -19.16
C PHE A 295 14.39 -14.21 -18.86
N ASN A 296 14.22 -13.61 -17.68
CA ASN A 296 14.81 -12.32 -17.29
C ASN A 296 14.35 -11.13 -18.17
N THR A 297 13.22 -11.26 -18.85
CA THR A 297 12.59 -10.19 -19.65
C THR A 297 11.40 -9.61 -18.90
N PRO A 298 10.87 -8.42 -19.21
CA PRO A 298 9.64 -7.91 -18.58
C PRO A 298 8.36 -8.63 -19.03
N LEU A 299 8.44 -9.91 -19.45
CA LEU A 299 7.31 -10.70 -19.90
C LEU A 299 6.72 -11.54 -18.76
N ASN A 300 5.41 -11.74 -18.82
CA ASN A 300 4.62 -12.46 -17.84
C ASN A 300 3.78 -13.53 -18.53
N ILE A 301 3.46 -14.61 -17.80
CA ILE A 301 2.41 -15.54 -18.22
C ILE A 301 1.39 -15.68 -17.09
N ASN A 302 0.12 -15.66 -17.46
CA ASN A 302 -1.00 -15.86 -16.56
C ASN A 302 -1.88 -17.00 -17.06
N GLY A 303 -2.29 -17.86 -16.14
CA GLY A 303 -3.22 -18.95 -16.36
C GLY A 303 -4.38 -18.86 -15.38
N GLN A 304 -5.58 -19.18 -15.84
CA GLN A 304 -6.78 -19.26 -15.03
C GLN A 304 -7.58 -20.48 -15.45
N LEU A 305 -8.06 -21.25 -14.47
CA LEU A 305 -9.06 -22.30 -14.64
C LEU A 305 -10.18 -22.04 -13.64
N ASN A 306 -11.39 -21.81 -14.14
CA ASN A 306 -12.60 -21.74 -13.33
C ASN A 306 -13.51 -22.91 -13.72
N ILE A 307 -13.91 -23.71 -12.74
CA ILE A 307 -14.91 -24.77 -12.92
C ILE A 307 -16.05 -24.45 -11.95
N GLN A 308 -17.23 -24.26 -12.51
CA GLN A 308 -18.44 -24.06 -11.74
C GLN A 308 -19.43 -25.17 -12.05
N LYS A 309 -20.01 -25.74 -11.02
CA LYS A 309 -21.04 -26.76 -11.13
C LYS A 309 -22.23 -26.40 -10.24
N GLN A 310 -23.43 -26.45 -10.80
CA GLN A 310 -24.68 -26.31 -10.06
C GLN A 310 -25.42 -27.65 -10.07
N ASP A 311 -25.22 -28.46 -9.02
CA ASP A 311 -25.78 -29.79 -8.88
C ASP A 311 -25.70 -30.63 -10.19
N THR A 312 -26.84 -31.12 -10.68
CA THR A 312 -26.99 -31.81 -11.97
C THR A 312 -27.48 -30.90 -13.10
N ILE A 313 -27.68 -29.60 -12.83
CA ILE A 313 -28.31 -28.65 -13.77
C ILE A 313 -27.33 -28.30 -14.88
N TYR A 314 -26.18 -27.72 -14.54
CA TYR A 314 -25.16 -27.36 -15.52
C TYR A 314 -23.75 -27.31 -14.90
N GLN A 315 -22.74 -27.39 -15.75
CA GLN A 315 -21.33 -27.21 -15.44
C GLN A 315 -20.66 -26.31 -16.46
N ASN A 316 -19.91 -25.32 -15.99
CA ASN A 316 -19.08 -24.44 -16.79
C ASN A 316 -17.60 -24.70 -16.50
N THR A 317 -16.79 -24.78 -17.53
CA THR A 317 -15.33 -24.85 -17.44
C THR A 317 -14.73 -23.72 -18.28
N LYS A 318 -14.13 -22.75 -17.62
CA LYS A 318 -13.47 -21.60 -18.22
C LYS A 318 -11.95 -21.70 -18.07
N LEU A 319 -11.25 -21.73 -19.19
CA LEU A 319 -9.79 -21.65 -19.27
C LEU A 319 -9.39 -20.26 -19.79
N GLY A 320 -8.48 -19.59 -19.11
CA GLY A 320 -7.88 -18.33 -19.53
C GLY A 320 -6.37 -18.44 -19.59
N LEU A 321 -5.77 -18.00 -20.69
CA LEU A 321 -4.32 -17.89 -20.85
C LEU A 321 -3.99 -16.48 -21.33
N GLN A 322 -3.02 -15.83 -20.68
CA GLN A 322 -2.59 -14.48 -21.04
C GLN A 322 -1.07 -14.38 -21.08
N LEU A 323 -0.58 -13.60 -22.03
CA LEU A 323 0.80 -13.15 -22.13
C LEU A 323 0.84 -11.67 -21.77
N GLY A 324 1.67 -11.33 -20.79
CA GLY A 324 1.79 -9.98 -20.26
C GLY A 324 3.13 -9.31 -20.58
N TYR A 325 3.11 -7.98 -20.59
CA TYR A 325 4.27 -7.12 -20.53
C TYR A 325 4.18 -6.22 -19.29
N ALA A 326 5.16 -6.33 -18.40
CA ALA A 326 5.30 -5.53 -17.20
C ALA A 326 5.91 -4.17 -17.53
N ILE A 327 5.06 -3.15 -17.72
CA ILE A 327 5.48 -1.74 -17.86
C ILE A 327 6.23 -1.31 -16.60
N GLN A 328 5.70 -1.73 -15.45
CA GLN A 328 6.32 -1.70 -14.13
C GLN A 328 5.88 -2.99 -13.42
N TYR A 329 6.53 -3.39 -12.33
CA TYR A 329 6.09 -4.57 -11.57
C TYR A 329 4.59 -4.54 -11.25
N ASN A 330 4.13 -3.35 -10.90
CA ASN A 330 2.77 -3.10 -10.46
C ASN A 330 1.82 -2.61 -11.58
N ARG A 331 2.26 -2.61 -12.85
CA ARG A 331 1.49 -2.20 -14.04
C ARG A 331 1.75 -3.13 -15.21
N ASN A 332 0.73 -3.85 -15.63
CA ASN A 332 0.86 -4.89 -16.66
C ASN A 332 -0.18 -4.68 -17.75
N LEU A 333 0.26 -4.82 -19.01
CA LEU A 333 -0.60 -4.92 -20.18
C LEU A 333 -0.52 -6.36 -20.68
N LYS A 334 -1.66 -6.99 -20.94
CA LYS A 334 -1.75 -8.40 -21.31
C LYS A 334 -2.67 -8.60 -22.50
N ILE A 335 -2.31 -9.56 -23.32
CA ILE A 335 -3.17 -10.12 -24.36
C ILE A 335 -3.50 -11.55 -23.97
N GLY A 336 -4.71 -12.02 -24.25
CA GLY A 336 -5.12 -13.34 -23.79
C GLY A 336 -6.20 -14.01 -24.61
N TYR A 337 -6.37 -15.28 -24.35
CA TYR A 337 -7.40 -16.15 -24.90
C TYR A 337 -8.21 -16.75 -23.76
N GLN A 338 -9.54 -16.66 -23.83
CA GLN A 338 -10.46 -17.29 -22.89
C GLN A 338 -11.39 -18.25 -23.64
N SER A 339 -11.49 -19.47 -23.14
CA SER A 339 -12.42 -20.49 -23.64
C SER A 339 -13.33 -20.92 -22.51
N THR A 340 -14.64 -20.90 -22.72
CA THR A 340 -15.61 -21.48 -21.77
C THR A 340 -16.39 -22.56 -22.47
N SER A 341 -16.43 -23.75 -21.89
CA SER A 341 -17.32 -24.83 -22.30
C SER A 341 -18.37 -25.04 -21.23
N SER A 342 -19.64 -25.17 -21.65
CA SER A 342 -20.77 -25.36 -20.76
C SER A 342 -21.57 -26.59 -21.17
N THR A 343 -21.88 -27.44 -20.20
CA THR A 343 -22.78 -28.58 -20.35
C THR A 343 -23.98 -28.43 -19.42
N THR A 344 -25.18 -28.76 -19.90
CA THR A 344 -26.43 -28.66 -19.14
C THR A 344 -27.29 -29.91 -19.37
N ASN A 345 -27.97 -30.36 -18.30
CA ASN A 345 -29.05 -31.35 -18.39
C ASN A 345 -30.43 -30.72 -18.18
N SER A 346 -30.49 -29.38 -18.11
CA SER A 346 -31.73 -28.63 -17.96
C SER A 346 -32.59 -28.74 -19.22
N VAL A 347 -33.90 -28.83 -19.05
CA VAL A 347 -34.89 -28.77 -20.14
C VAL A 347 -35.36 -27.33 -20.41
N LEU A 348 -34.82 -26.34 -19.69
CA LEU A 348 -35.17 -24.93 -19.87
C LEU A 348 -34.59 -24.40 -21.20
N PRO A 349 -35.40 -23.79 -22.08
CA PRO A 349 -34.90 -23.23 -23.34
C PRO A 349 -33.85 -22.13 -23.18
N SER A 350 -33.79 -21.50 -22.01
CA SER A 350 -32.79 -20.47 -21.68
C SER A 350 -31.47 -21.05 -21.15
N MET A 351 -31.28 -22.37 -21.22
CA MET A 351 -30.02 -23.04 -20.88
C MET A 351 -29.67 -24.04 -21.99
N GLU A 352 -28.48 -23.91 -22.56
CA GLU A 352 -28.01 -24.81 -23.63
C GLU A 352 -26.53 -25.15 -23.46
N ASN A 353 -26.10 -26.26 -24.07
CA ASN A 353 -24.67 -26.54 -24.22
C ASN A 353 -24.05 -25.47 -25.12
N PHE A 354 -22.90 -24.93 -24.71
CA PHE A 354 -22.21 -23.95 -25.54
C PHE A 354 -20.70 -23.98 -25.34
N ASP A 355 -20.00 -23.56 -26.38
CA ASP A 355 -18.59 -23.18 -26.32
C ASP A 355 -18.44 -21.70 -26.67
N SER A 356 -17.73 -20.96 -25.84
CA SER A 356 -17.38 -19.56 -26.11
C SER A 356 -15.88 -19.39 -26.17
N LYS A 357 -15.42 -18.54 -27.10
CA LYS A 357 -14.00 -18.25 -27.33
C LYS A 357 -13.81 -16.76 -27.49
N PHE A 358 -12.99 -16.16 -26.63
CA PHE A 358 -12.68 -14.72 -26.60
C PHE A 358 -11.19 -14.46 -26.75
N TYR A 359 -10.86 -13.47 -27.55
CA TYR A 359 -9.58 -12.78 -27.50
C TYR A 359 -9.72 -11.55 -26.60
N THR A 360 -8.75 -11.33 -25.73
CA THR A 360 -8.84 -10.33 -24.65
C THR A 360 -7.62 -9.43 -24.62
N VAL A 361 -7.85 -8.18 -24.24
CA VAL A 361 -6.82 -7.23 -23.81
C VAL A 361 -7.10 -6.88 -22.36
N ASN A 362 -6.09 -6.95 -21.52
CA ASN A 362 -6.21 -6.70 -20.09
C ASN A 362 -5.13 -5.73 -19.58
N TYR A 363 -5.55 -4.68 -18.87
CA TYR A 363 -4.66 -3.77 -18.17
C TYR A 363 -4.87 -3.91 -16.66
N THR A 364 -3.79 -4.13 -15.92
CA THR A 364 -3.84 -4.24 -14.45
C THR A 364 -2.85 -3.30 -13.80
N GLN A 365 -3.27 -2.62 -12.73
CA GLN A 365 -2.43 -1.75 -11.92
C GLN A 365 -2.76 -1.91 -10.45
N ILE A 366 -1.74 -2.06 -9.61
CA ILE A 366 -1.89 -2.15 -8.16
C ILE A 366 -0.91 -1.19 -7.51
N GLN A 367 -1.32 -0.41 -6.53
CA GLN A 367 -0.41 0.40 -5.74
C GLN A 367 -0.55 0.04 -4.28
N LYS A 368 0.55 -0.39 -3.68
CA LYS A 368 0.60 -0.69 -2.25
C LYS A 368 1.06 0.50 -1.42
N ARG A 369 0.80 0.41 -0.12
CA ARG A 369 1.30 1.29 0.94
C ARG A 369 1.97 0.42 2.01
N THR A 370 3.07 0.91 2.59
CA THR A 370 3.85 0.16 3.60
C THR A 370 3.50 0.56 5.03
N ASN A 371 2.94 1.75 5.22
CA ASN A 371 2.69 2.35 6.53
C ASN A 371 1.34 1.97 7.18
N LEU A 372 0.50 1.16 6.51
CA LEU A 372 -0.82 0.79 7.00
C LEU A 372 -1.16 -0.67 6.64
N PRO A 373 -0.69 -1.64 7.46
CA PRO A 373 -0.81 -3.07 7.16
C PRO A 373 -2.24 -3.60 7.06
N LEU A 374 -3.20 -2.98 7.76
CA LEU A 374 -4.62 -3.34 7.67
C LEU A 374 -5.22 -3.08 6.27
N PHE A 375 -4.73 -2.05 5.56
CA PHE A 375 -5.22 -1.66 4.24
C PHE A 375 -4.04 -1.54 3.26
N PRO A 376 -3.35 -2.65 2.94
CA PRO A 376 -2.05 -2.62 2.27
C PRO A 376 -2.14 -2.17 0.81
N ILE A 377 -3.30 -2.33 0.18
CA ILE A 377 -3.57 -1.85 -1.19
C ILE A 377 -4.14 -0.43 -1.10
N ASN A 378 -3.41 0.54 -1.62
CA ASN A 378 -3.90 1.91 -1.73
C ASN A 378 -4.96 2.02 -2.84
N TYR A 379 -4.65 1.55 -4.04
CA TYR A 379 -5.62 1.44 -5.12
C TYR A 379 -5.29 0.27 -6.04
N SER A 380 -6.31 -0.23 -6.73
CA SER A 380 -6.18 -1.24 -7.78
C SER A 380 -7.08 -0.91 -8.95
N LEU A 381 -6.68 -1.32 -10.15
CA LEU A 381 -7.44 -1.22 -11.38
C LEU A 381 -7.18 -2.47 -12.21
N ASP A 382 -8.25 -3.13 -12.64
CA ASP A 382 -8.24 -4.25 -13.56
C ASP A 382 -9.29 -3.97 -14.63
N ILE A 383 -8.89 -3.89 -15.89
CA ILE A 383 -9.77 -3.66 -17.03
C ILE A 383 -9.51 -4.78 -18.04
N LEU A 384 -10.54 -5.55 -18.38
CA LEU A 384 -10.50 -6.57 -19.42
C LEU A 384 -11.57 -6.26 -20.47
N LEU A 385 -11.12 -6.19 -21.71
CA LEU A 385 -11.97 -6.10 -22.89
C LEU A 385 -11.81 -7.39 -23.68
N GLY A 386 -12.92 -7.96 -24.15
CA GLY A 386 -12.91 -9.18 -24.94
C GLY A 386 -13.86 -9.12 -26.11
N THR A 387 -13.45 -9.75 -27.21
CA THR A 387 -14.29 -10.00 -28.39
C THR A 387 -14.18 -11.47 -28.78
N GLY A 388 -15.30 -12.06 -29.18
CA GLY A 388 -15.38 -13.50 -29.33
C GLY A 388 -16.68 -13.96 -29.94
N ASN A 389 -16.91 -15.26 -29.85
CA ASN A 389 -18.18 -15.85 -30.25
C ASN A 389 -18.61 -16.93 -29.25
N ARG A 390 -19.92 -17.09 -29.09
CA ARG A 390 -20.58 -18.27 -28.51
C ARG A 390 -21.04 -19.17 -29.64
N THR A 391 -20.88 -20.48 -29.48
CA THR A 391 -21.36 -21.51 -30.41
C THR A 391 -22.17 -22.52 -29.61
N THR A 392 -23.42 -22.72 -30.03
CA THR A 392 -24.29 -23.81 -29.58
C THR A 392 -24.41 -24.84 -30.70
N GLU A 393 -25.25 -25.86 -30.51
CA GLU A 393 -25.54 -26.84 -31.55
C GLU A 393 -26.17 -26.20 -32.80
N GLU A 394 -26.99 -25.16 -32.61
CA GLU A 394 -27.76 -24.54 -33.69
C GLU A 394 -27.14 -23.25 -34.23
N THR A 395 -26.45 -22.48 -33.38
CA THR A 395 -26.07 -21.11 -33.73
C THR A 395 -24.65 -20.74 -33.34
N LYS A 396 -24.10 -19.76 -34.04
CA LYS A 396 -22.85 -19.10 -33.68
C LYS A 396 -23.06 -17.59 -33.67
N LEU A 397 -22.82 -16.98 -32.51
CA LEU A 397 -23.11 -15.57 -32.27
C LEU A 397 -21.87 -14.83 -31.80
N SER A 398 -21.66 -13.64 -32.33
CA SER A 398 -20.64 -12.73 -31.84
C SER A 398 -20.97 -12.22 -30.44
N GLN A 399 -19.93 -12.09 -29.63
CA GLN A 399 -20.03 -11.61 -28.26
C GLN A 399 -18.89 -10.66 -27.93
N TYR A 400 -19.19 -9.69 -27.07
CA TYR A 400 -18.22 -8.76 -26.52
C TYR A 400 -18.34 -8.76 -25.00
N THR A 401 -17.23 -8.64 -24.29
CA THR A 401 -17.22 -8.54 -22.83
C THR A 401 -16.39 -7.36 -22.37
N ILE A 402 -16.90 -6.68 -21.35
CA ILE A 402 -16.19 -5.63 -20.61
C ILE A 402 -16.22 -6.02 -19.14
N GLN A 403 -15.05 -6.06 -18.52
CA GLN A 403 -14.90 -6.30 -17.08
C GLN A 403 -14.02 -5.19 -16.53
N LEU A 404 -14.47 -4.52 -15.49
CA LEU A 404 -13.72 -3.51 -14.78
C LEU A 404 -13.84 -3.77 -13.28
N GLN A 405 -12.71 -3.75 -12.60
CA GLN A 405 -12.65 -3.70 -11.15
C GLN A 405 -11.69 -2.58 -10.72
N ALA A 406 -12.18 -1.59 -10.02
CA ALA A 406 -11.40 -0.46 -9.53
C ALA A 406 -11.62 -0.30 -8.03
N SER A 407 -10.54 -0.24 -7.24
CA SER A 407 -10.66 -0.03 -5.80
C SER A 407 -9.72 1.07 -5.30
N LYS A 408 -10.14 1.79 -4.26
CA LYS A 408 -9.36 2.87 -3.63
C LYS A 408 -9.67 2.95 -2.15
N ASN A 409 -8.61 3.09 -1.35
CA ASN A 409 -8.68 3.44 0.06
C ASN A 409 -8.31 4.93 0.24
N PHE A 410 -9.30 5.78 0.40
CA PHE A 410 -9.12 7.21 0.69
C PHE A 410 -8.83 7.42 2.18
N GLU A 411 -7.84 8.23 2.49
CA GLU A 411 -7.60 8.73 3.85
C GLU A 411 -8.32 10.07 3.99
N LEU A 412 -9.38 10.09 4.78
CA LEU A 412 -10.21 11.28 4.97
C LEU A 412 -9.65 12.18 6.07
N ALA A 413 -9.17 11.56 7.15
CA ALA A 413 -8.54 12.18 8.30
C ALA A 413 -7.67 11.13 9.01
N PRO A 414 -6.78 11.51 9.95
CA PRO A 414 -6.06 10.53 10.76
C PRO A 414 -7.02 9.51 11.38
N LYS A 415 -6.75 8.21 11.19
CA LYS A 415 -7.60 7.07 11.62
C LYS A 415 -8.94 6.88 10.87
N HIS A 416 -9.30 7.74 9.94
CA HIS A 416 -10.57 7.64 9.19
C HIS A 416 -10.32 7.38 7.71
N TYR A 417 -10.81 6.24 7.22
CA TYR A 417 -10.63 5.81 5.84
C TYR A 417 -11.97 5.52 5.17
N LEU A 418 -12.04 5.77 3.87
CA LEU A 418 -13.17 5.37 3.02
C LEU A 418 -12.65 4.42 1.95
N TYR A 419 -13.14 3.18 1.96
CA TYR A 419 -12.89 2.21 0.91
C TYR A 419 -14.03 2.23 -0.10
N ILE A 420 -13.69 2.27 -1.38
CA ILE A 420 -14.62 2.13 -2.49
C ILE A 420 -14.07 1.07 -3.43
N ASN A 421 -14.90 0.09 -3.79
CA ASN A 421 -14.65 -0.88 -4.86
C ASN A 421 -15.79 -0.82 -5.87
N TRP A 422 -15.45 -0.56 -7.13
CA TRP A 422 -16.37 -0.54 -8.25
C TRP A 422 -16.11 -1.76 -9.14
N THR A 423 -17.15 -2.57 -9.34
CA THR A 423 -17.16 -3.71 -10.24
C THR A 423 -18.18 -3.45 -11.34
N TYR A 424 -17.72 -3.42 -12.58
CA TYR A 424 -18.57 -3.38 -13.76
C TYR A 424 -18.34 -4.63 -14.61
N TYR A 425 -19.43 -5.28 -14.99
CA TYR A 425 -19.42 -6.40 -15.91
C TYR A 425 -20.46 -6.15 -16.98
N SER A 426 -20.12 -6.44 -18.23
CA SER A 426 -21.11 -6.55 -19.29
C SER A 426 -20.71 -7.63 -20.29
N LEU A 427 -21.69 -8.43 -20.69
CA LEU A 427 -21.65 -9.34 -21.81
C LEU A 427 -22.66 -8.82 -22.83
N PHE A 428 -22.19 -8.48 -24.02
CA PHE A 428 -23.02 -8.05 -25.13
C PHE A 428 -23.19 -9.22 -26.09
N SER A 429 -24.42 -9.67 -26.25
CA SER A 429 -24.80 -10.67 -27.24
C SER A 429 -26.21 -10.40 -27.76
N LYS A 430 -26.59 -11.09 -28.83
CA LYS A 430 -27.92 -10.97 -29.44
C LYS A 430 -29.00 -11.59 -28.54
N ASP A 431 -28.65 -12.65 -27.83
CA ASP A 431 -29.46 -13.39 -26.87
C ASP A 431 -28.59 -13.83 -25.69
N TYR A 432 -29.20 -14.42 -24.65
CA TYR A 432 -28.50 -14.79 -23.43
C TYR A 432 -28.99 -16.12 -22.87
N LEU A 433 -28.06 -17.01 -22.54
CA LEU A 433 -28.28 -18.24 -21.80
C LEU A 433 -28.03 -18.02 -20.30
N ILE A 434 -28.86 -18.58 -19.42
CA ILE A 434 -28.70 -18.46 -17.97
C ILE A 434 -27.33 -19.00 -17.50
N ASN A 435 -26.83 -20.07 -18.13
CA ASN A 435 -25.54 -20.69 -17.84
C ASN A 435 -24.34 -19.92 -18.42
N GLU A 436 -24.52 -18.80 -19.13
CA GLU A 436 -23.39 -17.93 -19.55
C GLU A 436 -23.28 -16.63 -18.74
N LEU A 437 -24.29 -16.32 -17.93
CA LEU A 437 -24.37 -15.07 -17.18
C LEU A 437 -23.37 -14.99 -16.02
N TYR A 438 -22.98 -13.76 -15.69
CA TYR A 438 -22.11 -13.48 -14.55
C TYR A 438 -22.83 -13.71 -13.23
N ARG A 439 -22.14 -14.38 -12.31
CA ARG A 439 -22.66 -14.69 -10.98
C ARG A 439 -22.04 -13.78 -9.93
N PHE A 440 -22.89 -13.31 -9.03
CA PHE A 440 -22.50 -12.44 -7.93
C PHE A 440 -23.46 -12.61 -6.74
N GLY A 441 -23.20 -11.88 -5.66
CA GLY A 441 -23.77 -12.10 -4.33
C GLY A 441 -22.73 -12.72 -3.40
N GLY A 442 -22.76 -12.34 -2.12
CA GLY A 442 -21.89 -12.89 -1.09
C GLY A 442 -20.74 -11.97 -0.64
N THR A 443 -19.80 -12.53 0.11
CA THR A 443 -18.75 -11.81 0.85
C THR A 443 -17.80 -11.01 -0.03
N GLN A 444 -17.48 -11.53 -1.21
CA GLN A 444 -16.52 -10.93 -2.15
C GLN A 444 -17.20 -10.08 -3.23
N SER A 445 -18.53 -9.92 -3.16
CA SER A 445 -19.28 -9.09 -4.11
C SER A 445 -20.36 -8.27 -3.39
N LEU A 446 -21.64 -8.63 -3.48
CA LEU A 446 -22.74 -7.92 -2.83
C LEU A 446 -23.07 -8.60 -1.49
N ARG A 447 -22.61 -8.01 -0.38
CA ARG A 447 -22.85 -8.56 0.98
C ARG A 447 -24.32 -8.48 1.35
N GLY A 448 -24.78 -9.35 2.26
CA GLY A 448 -26.20 -9.45 2.59
C GLY A 448 -26.99 -10.38 1.65
N PHE A 449 -26.32 -10.98 0.66
CA PHE A 449 -26.89 -11.95 -0.29
C PHE A 449 -26.15 -13.27 -0.20
N GLN A 450 -26.82 -14.34 -0.60
CA GLN A 450 -26.17 -15.64 -0.74
C GLN A 450 -25.09 -15.60 -1.83
N GLU A 451 -24.09 -16.45 -1.68
CA GLU A 451 -22.93 -16.48 -2.55
C GLU A 451 -23.33 -16.94 -3.95
N ASN A 452 -22.95 -16.17 -4.98
CA ASN A 452 -23.26 -16.46 -6.39
C ASN A 452 -24.76 -16.67 -6.72
N SER A 453 -25.68 -16.20 -5.86
CA SER A 453 -27.12 -16.41 -6.03
C SER A 453 -27.76 -15.50 -7.08
N LEU A 454 -27.05 -14.47 -7.53
CA LEU A 454 -27.54 -13.45 -8.47
C LEU A 454 -26.86 -13.58 -9.82
N LEU A 455 -27.60 -13.26 -10.90
CA LEU A 455 -27.17 -13.46 -12.29
C LEU A 455 -27.32 -12.21 -13.13
N ALA A 456 -26.29 -11.82 -13.87
CA ALA A 456 -26.33 -10.62 -14.69
C ALA A 456 -25.69 -10.83 -16.05
N ASN A 457 -26.32 -10.30 -17.11
CA ASN A 457 -25.59 -9.99 -18.34
C ASN A 457 -24.89 -8.64 -18.22
N GLN A 458 -25.42 -7.72 -17.41
CA GLN A 458 -24.76 -6.45 -17.08
C GLN A 458 -24.91 -6.14 -15.59
N LEU A 459 -23.81 -5.79 -14.95
CA LEU A 459 -23.72 -5.48 -13.53
C LEU A 459 -22.94 -4.19 -13.34
N ASN A 460 -23.46 -3.30 -12.51
CA ASN A 460 -22.76 -2.14 -11.98
C ASN A 460 -22.85 -2.20 -10.45
N LEU A 461 -21.76 -2.57 -9.77
CA LEU A 461 -21.72 -2.81 -8.32
C LEU A 461 -20.69 -1.86 -7.68
N ILE A 462 -21.11 -1.15 -6.63
CA ILE A 462 -20.25 -0.29 -5.81
C ILE A 462 -20.31 -0.81 -4.38
N ASN A 463 -19.17 -1.24 -3.86
CA ASN A 463 -18.98 -1.56 -2.45
C ASN A 463 -18.31 -0.40 -1.74
N THR A 464 -18.86 0.01 -0.60
CA THR A 464 -18.33 1.10 0.21
C THR A 464 -18.16 0.64 1.65
N GLU A 465 -17.04 1.04 2.26
CA GLU A 465 -16.82 0.90 3.71
C GLU A 465 -16.24 2.18 4.28
N TYR A 466 -16.93 2.75 5.27
CA TYR A 466 -16.31 3.73 6.14
C TYR A 466 -15.58 2.98 7.25
N ARG A 467 -14.26 3.18 7.38
CA ARG A 467 -13.40 2.44 8.31
C ARG A 467 -12.79 3.39 9.34
N PHE A 468 -12.99 3.07 10.61
CA PHE A 468 -12.42 3.78 11.74
C PHE A 468 -11.34 2.92 12.42
N LEU A 469 -10.10 3.40 12.41
CA LEU A 469 -8.94 2.73 12.98
C LEU A 469 -8.87 2.99 14.49
N VAL A 470 -9.39 2.06 15.28
CA VAL A 470 -9.37 2.12 16.75
C VAL A 470 -7.94 1.95 17.28
N HIS A 471 -7.19 1.03 16.66
CA HIS A 471 -5.78 0.72 16.95
C HIS A 471 -5.08 0.39 15.62
N PRO A 472 -3.74 0.54 15.47
CA PRO A 472 -3.03 0.16 14.25
C PRO A 472 -3.28 -1.28 13.74
N SER A 473 -3.78 -2.16 14.61
CA SER A 473 -4.14 -3.55 14.30
C SER A 473 -5.65 -3.85 14.37
N LEU A 474 -6.53 -2.88 14.66
CA LEU A 474 -7.98 -3.07 14.80
C LEU A 474 -8.75 -1.91 14.16
N TYR A 475 -9.73 -2.23 13.32
CA TYR A 475 -10.66 -1.25 12.77
C TYR A 475 -12.11 -1.72 12.90
N LEU A 476 -13.01 -0.73 13.01
CA LEU A 476 -14.45 -0.90 12.86
C LEU A 476 -14.85 -0.35 11.50
N HIS A 477 -15.88 -0.92 10.88
CA HIS A 477 -16.36 -0.42 9.60
C HIS A 477 -17.87 -0.51 9.43
N THR A 478 -18.39 0.34 8.55
CA THR A 478 -19.74 0.19 7.99
C THR A 478 -19.66 -0.54 6.65
N VAL A 479 -20.79 -1.11 6.23
CA VAL A 479 -20.99 -1.72 4.92
C VAL A 479 -22.12 -0.99 4.23
N PHE A 480 -21.86 -0.49 3.03
CA PHE A 480 -22.88 -0.02 2.11
C PHE A 480 -22.53 -0.52 0.70
N ASP A 481 -23.30 -1.47 0.21
CA ASP A 481 -23.14 -1.99 -1.15
C ASP A 481 -24.37 -1.63 -1.99
N TYR A 482 -24.15 -1.27 -3.24
CA TYR A 482 -25.19 -0.87 -4.17
C TYR A 482 -24.94 -1.48 -5.55
N ALA A 483 -25.94 -2.15 -6.11
CA ALA A 483 -25.84 -2.81 -7.41
C ALA A 483 -27.03 -2.47 -8.31
N ILE A 484 -26.73 -2.20 -9.58
CA ILE A 484 -27.69 -2.21 -10.68
C ILE A 484 -27.41 -3.45 -11.51
N GLN A 485 -28.41 -4.31 -11.63
CA GLN A 485 -28.34 -5.59 -12.31
C GLN A 485 -29.32 -5.59 -13.49
N GLU A 486 -28.83 -5.89 -14.67
CA GLU A 486 -29.68 -6.25 -15.81
C GLU A 486 -29.68 -7.78 -15.98
N TYR A 487 -30.88 -8.34 -16.11
CA TYR A 487 -31.13 -9.75 -16.33
C TYR A 487 -32.04 -9.92 -17.54
N LYS A 488 -31.40 -9.96 -18.72
CA LYS A 488 -32.07 -10.03 -20.02
C LYS A 488 -32.98 -11.25 -20.24
N PRO A 489 -32.69 -12.47 -19.74
CA PRO A 489 -33.60 -13.60 -19.94
C PRO A 489 -35.05 -13.38 -19.44
N LEU A 490 -35.28 -12.43 -18.53
CA LEU A 490 -36.62 -12.01 -18.11
C LEU A 490 -36.90 -10.51 -18.40
N GLU A 491 -36.05 -9.83 -19.16
CA GLU A 491 -36.10 -8.38 -19.40
C GLU A 491 -36.27 -7.55 -18.12
N GLN A 492 -35.52 -7.90 -17.08
CA GLN A 492 -35.59 -7.25 -15.76
C GLN A 492 -34.36 -6.38 -15.51
N THR A 493 -34.59 -5.23 -14.86
CA THR A 493 -33.54 -4.40 -14.27
C THR A 493 -33.84 -4.23 -12.78
N ASN A 494 -32.92 -4.69 -11.94
CA ASN A 494 -33.07 -4.68 -10.49
C ASN A 494 -32.05 -3.73 -9.86
N THR A 495 -32.51 -2.98 -8.87
CA THR A 495 -31.65 -2.21 -7.96
C THR A 495 -31.55 -2.94 -6.64
N LEU A 496 -30.35 -3.37 -6.29
CA LEU A 496 -30.06 -4.12 -5.07
C LEU A 496 -29.17 -3.26 -4.17
N TYR A 497 -29.36 -3.35 -2.87
CA TYR A 497 -28.44 -2.73 -1.93
C TYR A 497 -28.33 -3.53 -0.65
N SER A 498 -27.26 -3.28 0.09
CA SER A 498 -27.10 -3.81 1.44
C SER A 498 -26.50 -2.78 2.38
N ILE A 499 -26.87 -2.91 3.65
CA ILE A 499 -26.33 -2.10 4.74
C ILE A 499 -25.81 -3.03 5.83
N GLY A 500 -24.78 -2.60 6.53
CA GLY A 500 -24.17 -3.42 7.56
C GLY A 500 -23.07 -2.74 8.34
N MET A 501 -22.44 -3.52 9.19
CA MET A 501 -21.29 -3.10 9.99
C MET A 501 -20.40 -4.30 10.30
N GLY A 502 -19.17 -4.03 10.68
CA GLY A 502 -18.22 -5.06 11.00
C GLY A 502 -16.97 -4.55 11.70
N LEU A 503 -16.05 -5.46 11.94
CA LEU A 503 -14.74 -5.20 12.50
C LEU A 503 -13.71 -6.10 11.84
N GLY A 504 -12.47 -5.63 11.79
CA GLY A 504 -11.36 -6.47 11.36
C GLY A 504 -10.11 -6.15 12.16
N PHE A 505 -9.27 -7.15 12.33
CA PHE A 505 -8.00 -7.00 13.03
C PHE A 505 -6.92 -7.90 12.44
N ILE A 506 -5.67 -7.52 12.68
CA ILE A 506 -4.49 -8.31 12.33
C ILE A 506 -3.72 -8.69 13.59
N THR A 507 -3.18 -9.91 13.57
CA THR A 507 -2.13 -10.36 14.49
C THR A 507 -0.82 -10.50 13.70
N SER A 508 0.24 -10.97 14.35
CA SER A 508 1.52 -11.24 13.68
C SER A 508 1.43 -12.26 12.54
N SER A 509 0.42 -13.14 12.56
CA SER A 509 0.30 -14.28 11.65
C SER A 509 -1.11 -14.46 11.10
N SER A 510 -2.04 -13.53 11.32
CA SER A 510 -3.42 -13.71 10.89
C SER A 510 -4.13 -12.39 10.61
N TYR A 511 -5.12 -12.45 9.71
CA TYR A 511 -6.10 -11.41 9.46
C TYR A 511 -7.50 -11.97 9.73
N PHE A 512 -8.26 -11.29 10.57
CA PHE A 512 -9.64 -11.62 10.88
C PHE A 512 -10.56 -10.50 10.42
N ASN A 513 -11.70 -10.86 9.82
CA ASN A 513 -12.76 -9.93 9.47
C ASN A 513 -14.12 -10.54 9.81
N LEU A 514 -14.96 -9.75 10.47
CA LEU A 514 -16.34 -10.08 10.78
C LEU A 514 -17.23 -8.96 10.23
N SER A 515 -18.24 -9.31 9.45
CA SER A 515 -19.25 -8.36 8.99
C SER A 515 -20.66 -8.94 9.08
N PHE A 516 -21.60 -8.06 9.41
CA PHE A 516 -23.03 -8.29 9.44
C PHE A 516 -23.64 -7.40 8.37
N ALA A 517 -24.34 -7.99 7.40
CA ALA A 517 -24.93 -7.23 6.30
C ALA A 517 -26.34 -7.72 6.01
N ASN A 518 -27.26 -6.81 5.71
CA ASN A 518 -28.62 -7.13 5.33
C ASN A 518 -28.88 -6.63 3.91
N GLY A 519 -29.18 -7.56 3.00
CA GLY A 519 -29.46 -7.28 1.60
C GLY A 519 -30.94 -7.04 1.34
N LYS A 520 -31.25 -6.08 0.47
CA LYS A 520 -32.61 -5.78 0.04
C LYS A 520 -32.76 -5.87 -1.47
N GLN A 521 -33.85 -6.50 -1.90
CA GLN A 521 -34.29 -6.55 -3.30
C GLN A 521 -35.58 -5.72 -3.50
N PRO A 522 -35.85 -5.26 -4.73
CA PRO A 522 -37.13 -4.65 -5.07
C PRO A 522 -38.30 -5.60 -4.74
N GLY A 523 -39.38 -5.07 -4.18
CA GLY A 523 -40.59 -5.85 -3.86
C GLY A 523 -40.51 -6.72 -2.60
N VAL A 524 -39.33 -6.87 -1.97
CA VAL A 524 -39.18 -7.61 -0.70
C VAL A 524 -39.10 -6.63 0.47
N PRO A 525 -39.98 -6.74 1.49
CA PRO A 525 -39.88 -5.94 2.71
C PRO A 525 -38.53 -6.14 3.38
N PHE A 526 -38.01 -5.08 4.00
CA PHE A 526 -36.78 -5.19 4.78
C PHE A 526 -37.05 -6.07 6.01
N SER A 527 -36.28 -7.15 6.19
CA SER A 527 -36.36 -8.02 7.36
C SER A 527 -34.95 -8.30 7.90
N PHE A 528 -34.79 -8.20 9.21
CA PHE A 528 -33.54 -8.54 9.90
C PHE A 528 -33.22 -10.04 9.84
N ASP A 529 -34.21 -10.89 9.56
CA ASP A 529 -34.00 -12.33 9.38
C ASP A 529 -33.08 -12.65 8.18
N ASN A 530 -32.98 -11.72 7.22
CA ASN A 530 -32.12 -11.85 6.05
C ASN A 530 -30.68 -11.36 6.29
N THR A 531 -30.30 -11.07 7.54
CA THR A 531 -28.95 -10.61 7.87
C THR A 531 -27.96 -11.76 7.69
N THR A 532 -26.97 -11.57 6.83
CA THR A 532 -25.86 -12.50 6.66
C THR A 532 -24.72 -12.13 7.60
N ILE A 533 -24.16 -13.16 8.24
CA ILE A 533 -22.93 -13.04 9.03
C ILE A 533 -21.80 -13.61 8.20
N HIS A 534 -20.72 -12.86 8.09
CA HIS A 534 -19.54 -13.24 7.33
C HIS A 534 -18.32 -13.19 8.23
N ILE A 535 -17.64 -14.32 8.32
CA ILE A 535 -16.40 -14.50 9.07
C ILE A 535 -15.32 -14.88 8.06
N GLY A 536 -14.24 -14.10 8.01
CA GLY A 536 -13.06 -14.42 7.23
C GLY A 536 -11.85 -14.54 8.15
N PHE A 537 -11.05 -15.59 7.97
CA PHE A 537 -9.88 -15.85 8.81
C PHE A 537 -8.70 -16.31 7.95
N LYS A 538 -7.78 -15.40 7.66
CA LYS A 538 -6.60 -15.71 6.85
C LYS A 538 -5.39 -15.90 7.75
N THR A 539 -4.79 -17.08 7.70
CA THR A 539 -3.49 -17.35 8.33
C THR A 539 -2.38 -16.99 7.36
N LEU A 540 -1.37 -16.23 7.79
CA LEU A 540 -0.19 -15.86 7.02
C LEU A 540 1.01 -16.73 7.43
N PHE A 541 1.77 -17.25 6.46
CA PHE A 541 2.92 -18.12 6.71
C PHE A 541 4.06 -17.98 5.68
#